data_AF-A0A3M1F4Z1-F1
#
_entry.id   AF-A0A3M1F4Z1-F1
#
_cell.length_a   1.000
_cell.length_b   1.000
_cell.length_c   1.000
_cell.angle_alpha   90.00
_cell.angle_beta   90.00
_cell.angle_gamma   90.00
#
_symmetry.space_group_name_H-M   'P 1'
#
loop_
_entity.id
_entity.type
_entity.pdbx_description
1 polymer ?
#
loop_
_entity_poly.entity_id
_entity_poly.type
_entity_poly.pdbx_seq_one_letter_code
_entity_poly.pdbx_strand_id
1 'polypeptide(L)'
;MYTDAELTETIAALQHPDPEERAAMLKALWAWPAQDKRLWPYMEALLEDTSPCFFGSPPRFAEIRWLAAQALAADYRAQGVKRSVHLPQAVAPVSAEALLTAAHRENLVVTDARNSLLAVFAHLQRTDQLQRSDITFP
;
A
#
# COMPACT_ATOMS: atom_id res chain seq x y z
N MET A 1 -20.26 12.43 1.21
CA MET A 1 -19.43 13.55 0.74
C MET A 1 -18.77 14.16 1.96
N TYR A 2 -17.45 14.35 1.94
CA TYR A 2 -16.69 14.83 3.08
C TYR A 2 -16.96 16.31 3.34
N THR A 3 -17.00 16.71 4.61
CA THR A 3 -16.84 18.11 5.02
C THR A 3 -15.43 18.60 4.72
N ASP A 4 -15.23 19.92 4.68
CA ASP A 4 -13.89 20.48 4.42
C ASP A 4 -12.87 20.13 5.51
N ALA A 5 -13.33 19.95 6.76
CA ALA A 5 -12.49 19.49 7.86
C ALA A 5 -12.04 18.03 7.66
N GLU A 6 -12.99 17.11 7.40
CA GLU A 6 -12.68 15.70 7.14
C GLU A 6 -11.78 15.54 5.91
N LEU A 7 -12.01 16.35 4.87
CA LEU A 7 -11.17 16.33 3.67
C LEU A 7 -9.73 16.75 4.01
N THR A 8 -9.57 17.84 4.77
CA THR A 8 -8.25 18.36 5.16
C THR A 8 -7.48 17.34 6.00
N GLU A 9 -8.14 16.72 6.98
CA GLU A 9 -7.54 15.67 7.82
C GLU A 9 -7.14 14.45 7.00
N THR A 10 -7.98 14.04 6.05
CA THR A 10 -7.72 12.90 5.17
C THR A 10 -6.55 13.16 4.24
N ILE A 11 -6.47 14.36 3.66
CA ILE A 11 -5.32 14.79 2.85
C ILE A 11 -4.05 14.78 3.68
N ALA A 12 -4.10 15.34 4.90
CA ALA A 12 -2.94 15.36 5.80
C ALA A 12 -2.45 13.94 6.12
N ALA A 13 -3.35 12.99 6.36
CA ALA A 13 -2.99 11.58 6.59
C ALA A 13 -2.39 10.91 5.34
N LEU A 14 -2.93 11.17 4.14
CA LEU A 14 -2.35 10.66 2.89
C LEU A 14 -0.97 11.24 2.58
N GLN A 15 -0.67 12.45 3.07
CA GLN A 15 0.62 13.12 2.90
C GLN A 15 1.55 12.96 4.11
N HIS A 16 1.16 12.18 5.12
CA HIS A 16 1.93 12.03 6.34
C HIS A 16 3.32 11.44 6.02
N PRO A 17 4.42 11.90 6.67
CA PRO A 17 5.77 11.41 6.38
C PRO A 17 5.96 9.92 6.71
N ASP A 18 5.24 9.42 7.72
CA ASP A 18 5.26 8.00 8.10
C ASP A 18 4.44 7.14 7.11
N PRO A 19 5.05 6.14 6.43
CA PRO A 19 4.32 5.20 5.58
C PRO A 19 3.23 4.41 6.31
N GLU A 20 3.37 4.11 7.60
CA GLU A 20 2.33 3.37 8.34
C GLU A 20 1.03 4.19 8.46
N GLU A 21 1.15 5.51 8.66
CA GLU A 21 0.00 6.42 8.71
C GLU A 21 -0.69 6.54 7.34
N ARG A 22 0.10 6.68 6.26
CA ARG A 22 -0.44 6.65 4.89
C ARG A 22 -1.16 5.33 4.61
N ALA A 23 -0.55 4.20 4.99
CA ALA A 23 -1.14 2.89 4.82
C ALA A 23 -2.44 2.72 5.60
N ALA A 24 -2.53 3.24 6.82
CA ALA A 24 -3.73 3.19 7.64
C ALA A 24 -4.88 3.95 6.97
N MET A 25 -4.63 5.17 6.49
CA MET A 25 -5.62 5.97 5.78
C MET A 25 -6.08 5.30 4.47
N LEU A 26 -5.13 4.78 3.66
CA LEU A 26 -5.47 4.09 2.42
C LEU A 26 -6.30 2.82 2.65
N LYS A 27 -6.06 2.07 3.73
CA LYS A 27 -6.91 0.93 4.10
C LYS A 27 -8.31 1.36 4.49
N ALA A 28 -8.45 2.47 5.21
CA ALA A 28 -9.76 3.02 5.55
C ALA A 28 -10.51 3.43 4.27
N LEU A 29 -9.86 4.11 3.33
CA LEU A 29 -10.45 4.50 2.04
C LEU A 29 -10.76 3.30 1.14
N TRP A 30 -9.97 2.24 1.21
CA TRP A 30 -10.28 0.99 0.50
C TRP A 30 -11.52 0.30 1.07
N ALA A 31 -11.64 0.22 2.40
CA ALA A 31 -12.78 -0.39 3.07
C ALA A 31 -14.06 0.45 2.94
N TRP A 32 -13.93 1.77 3.03
CA TRP A 32 -15.02 2.75 2.96
C TRP A 32 -14.65 3.88 1.99
N PRO A 33 -14.92 3.69 0.69
CA PRO A 33 -14.59 4.69 -0.32
C PRO A 33 -15.27 6.03 -0.05
N ALA A 34 -14.48 7.10 -0.08
CA ALA A 34 -14.92 8.44 0.28
C ALA A 34 -15.98 9.02 -0.69
N GLN A 35 -15.98 8.55 -1.94
CA GLN A 35 -16.77 9.08 -3.05
C GLN A 35 -16.54 10.59 -3.24
N ASP A 36 -15.30 11.04 -3.05
CA ASP A 36 -14.89 12.44 -3.18
C ASP A 36 -13.68 12.55 -4.11
N LYS A 37 -13.91 13.02 -5.33
CA LYS A 37 -12.87 13.14 -6.37
C LYS A 37 -11.72 14.07 -5.98
N ARG A 38 -11.93 14.96 -4.98
CA ARG A 38 -10.88 15.86 -4.47
C ARG A 38 -9.72 15.08 -3.84
N LEU A 39 -9.94 13.82 -3.42
CA LEU A 39 -8.91 12.96 -2.86
C LEU A 39 -8.08 12.22 -3.92
N TRP A 40 -8.56 12.12 -5.16
CA TRP A 40 -7.89 11.33 -6.20
C TRP A 40 -6.44 11.77 -6.47
N PRO A 41 -6.10 13.07 -6.60
CA PRO A 41 -4.72 13.46 -6.85
C PRO A 41 -3.74 13.00 -5.76
N TYR A 42 -4.21 12.92 -4.50
CA TYR A 42 -3.41 12.49 -3.36
C TYR A 42 -3.22 10.96 -3.34
N MET A 43 -4.25 10.20 -3.73
CA MET A 43 -4.12 8.75 -3.91
C MET A 43 -3.28 8.40 -5.15
N GLU A 44 -3.45 9.13 -6.26
CA GLU A 44 -2.68 8.96 -7.50
C GLU A 44 -1.19 9.23 -7.26
N ALA A 45 -0.83 10.25 -6.48
CA ALA A 45 0.57 10.53 -6.12
C ALA A 45 1.25 9.36 -5.37
N LEU A 46 0.48 8.58 -4.60
CA LEU A 46 0.99 7.43 -3.86
C LEU A 46 1.15 6.16 -4.72
N LEU A 47 0.75 6.17 -6.00
CA LEU A 47 0.98 5.05 -6.92
C LEU A 47 2.48 4.84 -7.23
N GLU A 48 3.30 5.86 -7.02
CA GLU A 48 4.76 5.80 -7.15
C GLU A 48 5.47 5.50 -5.81
N ASP A 49 4.73 5.44 -4.69
CA ASP A 49 5.31 5.22 -3.37
C ASP A 49 5.63 3.74 -3.15
N THR A 50 6.92 3.39 -3.29
CA THR A 50 7.43 2.03 -3.09
C THR A 50 7.76 1.73 -1.62
N SER A 51 7.42 2.59 -0.67
CA SER A 51 7.73 2.37 0.75
C SER A 51 7.08 1.07 1.25
N PRO A 52 7.80 0.22 2.00
CA PRO A 52 7.23 -0.97 2.62
C PRO A 52 6.14 -0.62 3.62
N CYS A 53 5.07 -1.40 3.64
CA CYS A 53 3.98 -1.27 4.59
C CYS A 53 3.38 -2.64 4.96
N PHE A 54 2.73 -2.69 6.12
CA PHE A 54 1.88 -3.82 6.46
C PHE A 54 0.61 -3.74 5.62
N PHE A 55 0.29 -4.79 4.86
CA PHE A 55 -0.82 -4.80 3.91
C PHE A 55 -2.14 -5.22 4.56
N GLY A 56 -2.16 -6.25 5.42
CA GLY A 56 -3.40 -6.71 6.03
C GLY A 56 -3.31 -8.05 6.73
N SER A 57 -4.48 -8.58 7.12
CA SER A 57 -4.65 -9.89 7.76
C SER A 57 -5.23 -10.92 6.77
N PRO A 58 -4.69 -12.15 6.66
CA PRO A 58 -3.52 -12.67 7.38
C PRO A 58 -2.24 -11.87 7.05
N PRO A 59 -1.23 -11.83 7.96
CA PRO A 59 -0.09 -10.92 7.86
C PRO A 59 0.62 -10.94 6.49
N ARG A 60 0.46 -9.85 5.75
CA ARG A 60 1.11 -9.58 4.48
C ARG A 60 1.79 -8.22 4.48
N PHE A 61 2.84 -8.08 3.67
CA PHE A 61 3.65 -6.88 3.53
C PHE A 61 3.75 -6.53 2.05
N ALA A 62 3.66 -5.25 1.73
CA ALA A 62 3.62 -4.77 0.35
C ALA A 62 4.18 -3.34 0.28
N GLU A 63 4.18 -2.76 -0.92
CA GLU A 63 4.46 -1.35 -1.15
C GLU A 63 3.20 -0.49 -0.94
N ILE A 64 3.34 0.77 -0.49
CA ILE A 64 2.21 1.71 -0.31
C ILE A 64 1.34 1.82 -1.57
N ARG A 65 1.96 1.87 -2.75
CA ARG A 65 1.29 1.89 -4.05
C ARG A 65 0.22 0.81 -4.27
N TRP A 66 0.34 -0.35 -3.61
CA TRP A 66 -0.72 -1.37 -3.66
C TRP A 66 -2.00 -0.92 -2.96
N LEU A 67 -1.88 -0.32 -1.77
CA LEU A 67 -3.03 0.21 -1.03
C LEU A 67 -3.60 1.43 -1.75
N ALA A 68 -2.75 2.29 -2.33
CA ALA A 68 -3.18 3.42 -3.14
C ALA A 68 -4.02 2.98 -4.34
N ALA A 69 -3.56 1.97 -5.08
CA ALA A 69 -4.30 1.45 -6.22
C ALA A 69 -5.65 0.82 -5.83
N GLN A 70 -5.68 0.06 -4.72
CA GLN A 70 -6.93 -0.53 -4.21
C GLN A 70 -7.93 0.54 -3.75
N ALA A 71 -7.48 1.55 -3.00
CA ALA A 71 -8.32 2.64 -2.55
C ALA A 71 -8.90 3.44 -3.73
N LEU A 72 -8.05 3.78 -4.71
CA LEU A 72 -8.45 4.53 -5.88
C LEU A 72 -9.44 3.74 -6.77
N ALA A 73 -9.18 2.45 -7.01
CA ALA A 73 -10.08 1.58 -7.77
C ALA A 73 -11.43 1.40 -7.05
N ALA A 74 -11.42 1.26 -5.72
CA ALA A 74 -12.64 1.18 -4.92
C ALA A 74 -13.46 2.48 -5.01
N ASP A 75 -12.80 3.64 -5.01
CA ASP A 75 -13.45 4.93 -5.14
C ASP A 75 -14.01 5.18 -6.55
N TYR A 76 -13.29 4.78 -7.60
CA TYR A 76 -13.83 4.77 -8.97
C TYR A 76 -15.09 3.93 -9.07
N ARG A 77 -15.07 2.71 -8.51
CA ARG A 77 -16.23 1.81 -8.52
C ARG A 77 -17.41 2.41 -7.75
N ALA A 78 -17.17 2.97 -6.58
CA ALA A 78 -18.21 3.59 -5.76
C ALA A 78 -18.88 4.78 -6.46
N GLN A 79 -18.13 5.51 -7.30
CA GLN A 79 -18.65 6.63 -8.09
C GLN A 79 -19.15 6.23 -9.50
N GLY A 80 -19.15 4.94 -9.85
CA GLY A 80 -19.58 4.46 -11.16
C GLY A 80 -18.64 4.83 -12.32
N VAL A 81 -17.39 5.17 -12.02
CA VAL A 81 -16.36 5.52 -13.01
C VAL A 81 -15.69 4.25 -13.53
N LYS A 82 -15.76 4.02 -14.85
CA LYS A 82 -15.11 2.89 -15.52
C LYS A 82 -13.65 3.23 -15.85
N ARG A 83 -12.79 3.24 -14.83
CA ARG A 83 -11.35 3.49 -14.96
C ARG A 83 -10.58 2.44 -14.15
N SER A 84 -9.55 1.86 -14.76
CA SER A 84 -8.63 0.94 -14.08
C SER A 84 -7.42 1.68 -13.53
N VAL A 85 -6.79 1.10 -12.51
CA VAL A 85 -5.52 1.60 -11.95
C VAL A 85 -4.41 0.62 -12.30
N HIS A 86 -3.32 1.12 -12.89
CA HIS A 86 -2.19 0.32 -13.33
C HIS A 86 -0.97 0.57 -12.45
N LEU A 87 -0.32 -0.51 -12.01
CA LEU A 87 0.92 -0.49 -11.24
C LEU A 87 2.03 -1.24 -12.02
N PRO A 88 2.95 -0.55 -12.70
CA PRO A 88 4.03 -1.19 -13.45
C PRO A 88 5.15 -1.68 -12.54
N GLN A 89 5.63 -2.91 -12.71
CA GLN A 89 6.73 -3.49 -11.92
C GLN A 89 6.50 -3.46 -10.39
N ALA A 90 5.27 -3.77 -9.96
CA ALA A 90 4.90 -3.78 -8.55
C ALA A 90 5.42 -5.06 -7.86
N VAL A 91 5.90 -4.93 -6.62
CA VAL A 91 6.18 -6.10 -5.79
C VAL A 91 4.87 -6.64 -5.22
N ALA A 92 4.51 -7.88 -5.56
CA ALA A 92 3.30 -8.50 -5.02
C ALA A 92 3.32 -8.61 -3.48
N PRO A 93 2.18 -8.49 -2.77
CA PRO A 93 2.15 -8.64 -1.32
C PRO A 93 2.70 -9.99 -0.86
N VAL A 94 3.69 -9.95 0.03
CA VAL A 94 4.42 -11.13 0.54
C VAL A 94 3.92 -11.49 1.93
N SER A 95 3.72 -12.77 2.21
CA SER A 95 3.32 -13.24 3.55
C SER A 95 4.46 -13.13 4.56
N ALA A 96 4.12 -13.03 5.85
CA ALA A 96 5.11 -13.11 6.93
C ALA A 96 5.98 -14.38 6.84
N GLU A 97 5.37 -15.53 6.56
CA GLU A 97 6.08 -16.81 6.42
C GLU A 97 7.09 -16.83 5.26
N ALA A 98 6.71 -16.25 4.12
CA ALA A 98 7.61 -16.13 2.98
C ALA A 98 8.79 -15.19 3.28
N LEU A 99 8.56 -14.09 4.02
CA LEU A 99 9.63 -13.18 4.47
C LEU A 99 10.58 -13.86 5.45
N LEU A 100 10.07 -14.61 6.43
CA LEU A 100 10.91 -15.38 7.36
C LEU A 100 11.77 -16.41 6.61
N THR A 101 11.18 -17.10 5.65
CA THR A 101 11.89 -18.07 4.80
C THR A 101 12.99 -17.39 3.98
N ALA A 102 12.71 -16.24 3.38
CA ALA A 102 13.69 -15.46 2.62
C ALA A 102 14.82 -14.94 3.51
N ALA A 103 14.49 -14.39 4.68
CA ALA A 103 15.48 -13.93 5.65
C ALA A 103 16.44 -15.04 6.09
N HIS A 104 15.93 -16.26 6.34
CA HIS A 104 16.79 -17.40 6.66
C HIS A 104 17.73 -17.78 5.51
N ARG A 105 17.26 -17.75 4.25
CA ARG A 105 18.11 -18.04 3.07
C ARG A 105 19.25 -17.03 2.92
N GLU A 106 19.02 -15.79 3.33
CA GLU A 106 20.01 -14.71 3.27
C GLU A 106 20.81 -14.51 4.56
N ASN A 107 20.61 -15.37 5.57
CA ASN A 107 21.22 -15.24 6.89
C ASN A 107 20.95 -13.88 7.57
N LEU A 108 19.77 -13.29 7.34
CA LEU A 108 19.33 -12.07 8.00
C LEU A 108 18.80 -12.41 9.40
N VAL A 109 19.16 -11.57 10.38
CA VAL A 109 18.56 -11.64 11.72
C VAL A 109 17.13 -11.11 11.62
N VAL A 110 16.16 -11.97 11.91
CA VAL A 110 14.73 -11.66 11.79
C VAL A 110 13.94 -12.22 12.98
N THR A 111 12.92 -11.49 13.41
CA THR A 111 11.86 -11.99 14.29
C THR A 111 10.50 -11.92 13.59
N ASP A 112 9.48 -12.52 14.17
CA ASP A 112 8.10 -12.43 13.69
C ASP A 112 7.44 -11.07 13.98
N ALA A 113 8.14 -10.15 14.65
CA ALA A 113 7.66 -8.80 14.90
C ALA A 113 7.49 -8.03 13.58
N ARG A 114 6.37 -7.29 13.46
CA ARG A 114 6.00 -6.52 12.26
C ARG A 114 7.15 -5.65 11.73
N ASN A 115 7.82 -4.91 12.60
CA ASN A 115 8.91 -4.01 12.22
C ASN A 115 10.13 -4.78 11.70
N SER A 116 10.41 -5.97 12.24
CA SER A 116 11.47 -6.83 11.73
C SER A 116 11.15 -7.35 10.34
N LEU A 117 9.90 -7.74 10.09
CA LEU A 117 9.45 -8.21 8.78
C LEU A 117 9.40 -7.08 7.73
N LEU A 118 9.01 -5.87 8.12
CA LEU A 118 9.11 -4.68 7.26
C LEU A 118 10.57 -4.41 6.86
N ALA A 119 11.52 -4.52 7.78
CA ALA A 119 12.93 -4.35 7.49
C ALA A 119 13.45 -5.43 6.51
N VAL A 120 13.00 -6.68 6.65
CA VAL A 120 13.32 -7.75 5.70
C VAL A 120 12.72 -7.45 4.33
N PHE A 121 11.44 -7.08 4.24
CA PHE A 121 10.82 -6.70 2.97
C PHE A 121 11.61 -5.56 2.30
N ALA A 122 11.95 -4.51 3.06
CA ALA A 122 12.75 -3.39 2.57
C ALA A 122 14.13 -3.82 2.08
N HIS A 123 14.75 -4.80 2.73
CA HIS A 123 16.02 -5.37 2.30
C HIS A 123 15.87 -6.09 0.95
N LEU A 124 14.94 -7.05 0.87
CA LEU A 124 14.68 -7.85 -0.33
C LEU A 124 14.28 -7.00 -1.54
N GLN A 125 13.51 -5.93 -1.31
CA GLN A 125 13.11 -4.98 -2.34
C GLN A 125 14.33 -4.24 -2.92
N ARG A 126 15.25 -3.77 -2.06
CA ARG A 126 16.46 -3.04 -2.48
C ARG A 126 17.48 -3.93 -3.17
N THR A 127 17.52 -5.21 -2.84
CA THR A 127 18.42 -6.21 -3.45
C THR A 127 17.78 -6.91 -4.66
N ASP A 128 16.60 -6.46 -5.09
CA ASP A 128 15.83 -7.00 -6.23
C ASP A 128 15.52 -8.50 -6.14
N GLN A 129 15.29 -8.98 -4.92
CA GLN A 129 14.96 -10.38 -4.64
C GLN A 129 13.45 -10.62 -4.51
N LEU A 130 12.64 -9.58 -4.63
CA LEU A 130 11.18 -9.69 -4.68
C LEU A 130 10.69 -9.71 -6.12
N GLN A 131 9.79 -10.64 -6.42
CA GLN A 131 9.18 -10.73 -7.75
C GLN A 131 8.35 -9.48 -8.06
N ARG A 132 8.62 -8.89 -9.22
CA ARG A 132 7.89 -7.72 -9.75
C ARG A 132 7.04 -8.11 -10.96
N SER A 133 5.87 -7.51 -11.07
CA SER A 133 4.99 -7.66 -12.23
C SER A 133 4.11 -6.45 -12.44
N ASP A 134 3.62 -6.30 -13.66
CA ASP A 134 2.63 -5.27 -13.97
C ASP A 134 1.25 -5.75 -13.49
N ILE A 135 0.56 -4.91 -12.71
CA ILE A 135 -0.73 -5.22 -12.10
C ILE A 135 -1.77 -4.19 -12.52
N THR A 136 -3.01 -4.64 -12.73
CA THR A 136 -4.15 -3.79 -13.04
C THR A 136 -5.31 -4.07 -12.09
N PHE A 137 -5.86 -3.02 -11.49
CA PHE A 137 -7.05 -3.08 -10.64
C PHE A 137 -8.26 -2.55 -11.41
N PRO A 138 -9.34 -3.36 -11.54
CA PRO A 138 -10.54 -2.98 -12.28
C PRO A 138 -11.51 -2.10 -11.50
#